data_AF-A0A4R4B9B3-F1
#
_entry.id   AF-A0A4R4B9B3-F1
#
_cell.length_a   1.000
_cell.length_b   1.000
_cell.length_c   1.000
_cell.angle_alpha   90.00
_cell.angle_beta   90.00
_cell.angle_gamma   90.00
#
_symmetry.space_group_name_H-M   'P 1'
#
loop_
_entity.id
_entity.type
_entity.pdbx_description
1 polymer ?
#
loop_
_entity_poly.entity_id
_entity_poly.type
_entity_poly.pdbx_seq_one_letter_code
_entity_poly.pdbx_strand_id
1 'polypeptide(L)' 'MKKDGSINIQGEQDGFPCFEFYKQVDFGSFEQIYTHDFRETGDTPEALGGEMDYSFTKRL' A
#
# COMPACT_ATOMS: atom_id res chain seq x y z
N MET A 1 -6.13 9.22 -11.17
CA MET A 1 -4.94 9.29 -12.04
C MET A 1 -5.06 10.50 -12.95
N LYS A 2 -3.97 11.25 -13.14
CA LYS A 2 -3.91 12.39 -14.08
C LYS A 2 -3.39 11.92 -15.44
N LYS A 3 -3.63 12.72 -16.49
CA LYS A 3 -3.18 12.43 -17.87
C LYS A 3 -1.66 12.34 -18.02
N ASP A 4 -0.92 12.95 -17.10
CA ASP A 4 0.55 12.90 -17.03
C ASP A 4 1.08 11.67 -16.28
N GLY A 5 0.20 10.74 -15.89
CA GLY A 5 0.56 9.57 -15.10
C GLY A 5 0.64 9.82 -13.59
N SER A 6 0.44 11.04 -13.10
CA SER A 6 0.47 11.31 -11.66
C SER A 6 -0.72 10.66 -10.93
N ILE A 7 -0.49 10.22 -9.71
CA ILE A 7 -1.48 9.63 -8.81
C ILE A 7 -1.45 10.31 -7.43
N ASN A 8 -2.62 10.31 -6.80
CA ASN A 8 -2.76 10.59 -5.38
C ASN A 8 -3.64 9.47 -4.83
N ILE A 9 -3.07 8.63 -3.96
CA ILE A 9 -3.71 7.44 -3.42
C ILE A 9 -3.82 7.60 -1.91
N GLN A 10 -5.00 7.27 -1.41
CA GLN A 10 -5.26 7.01 0.00
C GLN A 10 -5.69 5.55 0.08
N GLY A 11 -5.12 4.81 1.02
CA GLY A 11 -5.43 3.40 1.24
C GLY A 11 -5.49 3.08 2.71
N GLU A 12 -6.31 2.09 3.03
CA GLU A 12 -6.42 1.49 4.36
C GLU A 12 -6.26 -0.03 4.19
N GLN A 13 -5.70 -0.68 5.21
CA GLN A 13 -5.50 -2.13 5.23
C GLN A 13 -5.34 -2.65 6.67
N ASP A 14 -5.59 -3.94 6.82
CA ASP A 14 -5.26 -4.71 8.01
C ASP A 14 -3.75 -4.75 8.26
N GLY A 15 -3.35 -5.03 9.50
CA GLY A 15 -1.94 -5.19 9.86
C GLY A 15 -1.28 -6.47 9.33
N PHE A 16 -2.07 -7.46 8.90
CA PHE A 16 -1.57 -8.76 8.47
C PHE A 16 -2.27 -9.25 7.19
N PRO A 17 -1.58 -9.93 6.26
CA PRO A 17 -0.14 -10.22 6.22
C PRO A 17 0.65 -9.04 5.61
N CYS A 18 1.63 -9.30 4.73
CA CYS A 18 2.32 -8.24 4.00
C CYS A 18 1.46 -7.69 2.85
N PHE A 19 1.59 -6.40 2.59
CA PHE A 19 0.93 -5.71 1.48
C PHE A 19 1.93 -4.93 0.65
N GLU A 20 1.72 -4.89 -0.66
CA GLU A 20 2.60 -4.18 -1.58
C GLU A 20 1.84 -3.59 -2.77
N PHE A 21 2.10 -2.31 -3.05
CA PHE A 21 1.41 -1.55 -4.08
C PHE A 21 2.44 -0.90 -4.99
N TYR A 22 2.28 -1.14 -6.29
CA TYR A 22 3.17 -0.61 -7.32
C TYR A 22 2.37 0.05 -8.45
N LYS A 23 3.00 0.99 -9.12
CA LYS A 23 2.50 1.70 -10.29
C LYS A 23 3.40 1.37 -11.48
N GLN A 24 2.80 1.22 -12.66
CA GLN A 24 3.53 1.17 -13.92
C GLN A 24 2.82 2.07 -14.93
N VAL A 25 3.58 2.91 -15.62
CA VAL A 25 3.07 3.81 -16.68
C VAL A 25 3.80 3.48 -17.98
N ASP A 26 3.05 3.43 -19.09
CA ASP A 26 3.58 3.26 -20.45
C ASP A 26 4.57 2.08 -20.60
N PHE A 27 4.25 0.94 -19.94
CA PHE A 27 5.10 -0.25 -19.90
C PHE A 27 6.54 -0.01 -19.40
N GLY A 28 6.74 1.07 -18.64
CA GLY A 28 8.02 1.41 -18.00
C GLY A 28 8.35 0.53 -16.79
N SER A 29 9.28 1.00 -15.95
CA SER A 29 9.63 0.29 -14.71
C SER A 29 8.51 0.40 -13.67
N PHE A 30 8.42 -0.58 -12.77
CA PHE A 30 7.54 -0.48 -11.60
C PHE A 30 8.08 0.56 -10.62
N GLU A 31 7.18 1.43 -10.16
CA GLU A 31 7.41 2.38 -9.08
C GLU A 31 6.67 1.92 -7.83
N GLN A 32 7.38 1.75 -6.71
CA GLN A 32 6.76 1.40 -5.43
C GLN A 32 5.93 2.57 -4.89
N ILE A 33 4.65 2.30 -4.62
CA ILE A 33 3.72 3.24 -4.00
C ILE A 33 3.85 3.12 -2.47
N TYR A 34 3.65 1.91 -1.95
CA TYR A 34 3.61 1.60 -0.52
C TYR A 34 3.86 0.11 -0.29
N THR A 35 4.50 -0.23 0.83
CA THR A 35 4.71 -1.61 1.29
C THR A 35 4.51 -1.65 2.80
N HIS A 36 3.92 -2.74 3.27
CA HIS A 36 3.77 -3.07 4.68
C HIS A 36 4.29 -4.47 4.92
N ASP A 37 5.19 -4.62 5.90
CA ASP A 37 5.71 -5.91 6.34
C ASP A 37 5.32 -6.12 7.81
N PHE A 38 4.38 -7.03 8.05
CA PHE A 38 3.87 -7.33 9.39
C PHE A 38 4.99 -7.77 10.36
N ARG A 39 6.12 -8.27 9.85
CA ARG A 39 7.27 -8.70 10.67
C ARG A 39 8.06 -7.52 11.21
N GLU A 40 7.98 -6.35 10.57
CA GLU A 40 8.59 -5.11 11.03
C GLU A 40 7.74 -4.43 12.10
N THR A 41 6.41 -4.47 11.94
CA THR A 41 5.44 -3.88 12.88
C THR A 41 5.07 -4.81 14.03
N GLY A 42 5.30 -6.12 13.87
CA GLY A 42 4.96 -7.13 14.87
C GLY A 42 3.49 -7.55 14.87
N ASP A 43 2.74 -7.23 13.80
CA ASP A 43 1.34 -7.65 13.67
C ASP A 43 1.25 -9.17 13.54
N THR A 44 0.14 -9.71 14.03
CA THR A 44 -0.13 -11.15 14.08
C THR A 44 -1.38 -11.49 13.25
N PRO A 45 -1.70 -12.77 13.00
CA PRO A 45 -2.92 -13.13 12.27
C PRO A 45 -4.22 -12.57 12.86
N GLU A 46 -4.23 -12.19 14.14
CA GLU A 46 -5.35 -11.52 14.80
C GLU A 46 -5.67 -10.15 14.18
N ALA A 47 -4.71 -9.48 13.54
CA ALA A 47 -4.90 -8.22 12.82
C ALA A 47 -5.70 -8.36 11.51
N LEU A 48 -6.09 -9.59 11.12
CA LEU A 48 -7.05 -9.82 10.02
C LEU A 48 -8.52 -9.55 10.42
N GLY A 49 -8.78 -9.32 11.71
CA GLY A 49 -10.13 -9.16 12.24
C GLY A 49 -10.36 -7.76 12.78
N GLY A 50 -11.58 -7.25 12.63
CA GLY A 50 -11.95 -5.92 13.12
C GLY A 50 -11.94 -4.88 12.00
N GLU A 51 -11.53 -3.66 12.34
CA GLU A 51 -11.34 -2.57 11.39
C GLU A 51 -9.89 -2.54 10.90
N MET A 52 -9.66 -1.89 9.76
CA MET A 52 -8.31 -1.77 9.19
C MET A 52 -7.41 -0.92 10.10
N ASP A 53 -6.22 -1.45 10.41
CA ASP A 53 -5.29 -0.87 11.39
C ASP A 53 -4.41 0.25 10.81
N TYR A 54 -4.10 0.18 9.50
CA TYR A 54 -3.13 1.04 8.85
C TYR A 54 -3.76 1.87 7.74
N SER A 55 -3.33 3.12 7.64
CA SER A 55 -3.66 3.99 6.51
C SER A 55 -2.40 4.61 5.90
N PHE A 56 -2.43 4.85 4.60
CA PHE A 56 -1.34 5.53 3.90
C PHE A 56 -1.88 6.55 2.91
N THR A 57 -1.11 7.63 2.72
CA THR A 57 -1.32 8.61 1.65
C THR A 57 -0.05 8.72 0.83
N LYS A 58 -0.16 8.51 -0.49
CA LYS A 58 0.98 8.59 -1.41
C LYS A 58 0.64 9.42 -2.64
N ARG A 59 1.57 10.32 -2.99
CA ARG A 59 1.57 11.05 -4.25
C ARG A 59 2.82 10.68 -5.05
N LEU A 60 2.61 10.30 -6.31
CA LEU A 60 3.65 10.01 -7.31
C LEU A 60 3.29 10.72 -8.61
#